data_AF-A0A397HB26-F1
#
_entry.id   AF-A0A397HB26-F1
#
_cell.length_a   1.000
_cell.length_b   1.000
_cell.length_c   1.000
_cell.angle_alpha   90.00
_cell.angle_beta   90.00
_cell.angle_gamma   90.00
#
_symmetry.space_group_name_H-M   'P 1'
#
loop_
_entity.id
_entity.type
_entity.pdbx_description
1 polymer ?
#
loop_
_entity_poly.entity_id
_entity_poly.type
_entity_poly.pdbx_seq_one_letter_code
_entity_poly.pdbx_strand_id
1 'polypeptide(L)'
;MSSEDQEIDYYELLDVTYNDTREVIDKAYRRAAIRFHPDKNRDNTLEATNKFLLVSKAYQTLIDPKKKLEYDTLHKARIAAKKRYEALDTKRKAMKEELEEGEKIAKQAKKTVSTEESKQAKIERLREETLNRRRERDERLRQAAIAKSKLSSSTANNSSSSNLPPIYRKSNFNFNVYETMVLNKMLEVGKLEQEIRERESRKS
;
A
#
# COMPACT_ATOMS: atom_id res chain seq x y z
N MET A 1 20.39 -43.57 8.79
CA MET A 1 19.95 -42.78 9.96
C MET A 1 18.44 -42.65 9.90
N SER A 2 17.73 -42.76 11.03
CA SER A 2 16.30 -42.41 11.09
C SER A 2 16.15 -40.89 10.93
N SER A 3 15.04 -40.42 10.39
CA SER A 3 14.76 -38.99 10.17
C SER A 3 14.81 -38.18 11.47
N GLU A 4 14.45 -38.79 12.60
CA GLU A 4 14.47 -38.19 13.94
C GLU A 4 15.89 -37.95 14.47
N ASP A 5 16.86 -38.75 14.03
CA ASP A 5 18.26 -38.61 14.46
C ASP A 5 18.96 -37.39 13.85
N GLN A 6 18.42 -36.86 12.74
CA GLN A 6 19.06 -35.77 11.98
C GLN A 6 18.80 -34.39 12.58
N GLU A 7 17.81 -34.26 13.46
CA GLU A 7 17.47 -32.99 14.10
C GLU A 7 18.36 -32.72 15.33
N ILE A 8 18.89 -33.78 15.94
CA ILE A 8 19.62 -33.73 17.21
C ILE A 8 21.10 -33.40 17.00
N ASP A 9 21.60 -32.45 17.78
CA ASP A 9 23.02 -32.10 17.82
C ASP A 9 23.79 -33.03 18.77
N TYR A 10 24.74 -33.79 18.23
CA TYR A 10 25.56 -34.75 18.98
C TYR A 10 26.57 -34.06 19.89
N TYR A 11 27.03 -32.86 19.51
CA TYR A 11 27.93 -32.05 20.34
C TYR A 11 27.19 -31.51 21.56
N GLU A 12 25.98 -30.99 21.37
CA GLU A 12 25.13 -30.51 22.46
C GLU A 12 24.67 -31.66 23.38
N LEU A 13 24.33 -32.82 22.82
CA LEU A 13 23.88 -33.98 23.59
C LEU A 13 24.94 -34.50 24.57
N LEU A 14 26.21 -34.49 24.14
CA LEU A 14 27.35 -34.88 24.97
C LEU A 14 27.92 -33.71 25.78
N ASP A 15 27.45 -32.47 25.59
CA ASP A 15 27.97 -31.28 26.26
C ASP A 15 29.47 -31.08 25.97
N VAL A 16 29.83 -31.15 24.68
CA VAL A 16 31.19 -31.04 24.15
C VAL A 16 31.26 -30.08 22.97
N THR A 17 32.43 -29.50 22.75
CA THR A 17 32.69 -28.61 21.61
C THR A 17 33.32 -29.36 20.43
N TYR A 18 33.28 -28.73 19.24
CA TYR A 18 33.88 -29.27 18.02
C TYR A 18 35.37 -29.62 18.15
N ASN A 19 36.08 -28.80 18.93
CA ASN A 19 37.53 -28.87 19.13
C ASN A 19 37.94 -29.78 20.30
N ASP A 20 36.97 -30.37 21.00
CA ASP A 20 37.27 -31.22 22.15
C ASP A 20 38.02 -32.49 21.70
N THR A 21 38.98 -32.88 22.54
CA THR A 21 39.78 -34.08 22.29
C THR A 21 38.97 -35.34 22.58
N ARG A 22 39.43 -36.45 22.04
CA ARG A 22 38.87 -37.79 22.29
C ARG A 22 38.68 -38.09 23.78
N GLU A 23 39.65 -37.71 24.61
CA GLU A 23 39.58 -37.94 26.06
C GLU A 23 38.44 -37.18 26.74
N VAL A 24 38.13 -35.96 26.26
CA VAL A 24 37.02 -35.16 26.75
C VAL A 24 35.70 -35.79 26.34
N ILE A 25 35.58 -36.27 25.11
CA ILE A 25 34.41 -37.00 24.60
C ILE A 25 34.17 -38.29 25.40
N ASP A 26 35.21 -39.04 25.73
CA ASP A 26 35.10 -40.26 26.56
C ASP A 26 34.61 -39.96 27.99
N LYS A 27 35.05 -38.83 28.58
CA LYS A 27 34.59 -38.37 29.89
C LYS A 27 33.13 -37.90 29.83
N ALA A 28 32.79 -37.13 28.81
CA ALA A 28 31.45 -36.64 28.55
C ALA A 28 30.43 -37.77 28.35
N TYR A 29 30.78 -38.78 27.54
CA TYR A 29 29.96 -39.96 27.33
C TYR A 29 29.67 -40.69 28.64
N ARG A 30 30.68 -40.93 29.49
CA ARG A 30 30.48 -41.59 30.80
C ARG A 30 29.53 -40.81 31.70
N ARG A 31 29.66 -39.48 31.76
CA ARG A 31 28.75 -38.60 32.51
C ARG A 31 27.32 -38.70 31.97
N ALA A 32 27.14 -38.58 30.65
CA ALA A 32 25.84 -38.63 30.00
C ALA A 32 25.17 -40.02 30.13
N ALA A 33 25.94 -41.10 29.99
CA ALA A 33 25.48 -42.47 30.14
C ALA A 33 24.92 -42.75 31.54
N ILE A 34 25.59 -42.27 32.60
CA ILE A 34 25.09 -42.39 33.97
C ILE A 34 23.83 -41.55 34.17
N ARG A 35 23.80 -40.32 33.63
CA ARG A 35 22.66 -39.41 33.75
C ARG A 35 21.39 -39.97 33.11
N PHE A 36 21.51 -40.61 31.94
CA PHE A 36 20.38 -41.14 31.18
C PHE A 36 20.22 -42.67 31.31
N HIS A 37 20.88 -43.32 32.27
CA HIS A 37 20.74 -44.77 32.45
C HIS A 37 19.30 -45.12 32.88
N PRO A 38 18.64 -46.14 32.28
CA PRO A 38 17.26 -46.49 32.62
C PRO A 38 17.08 -46.96 34.07
N ASP A 39 18.09 -47.62 34.64
CA ASP A 39 18.08 -48.05 36.06
C ASP A 39 18.03 -46.87 37.06
N LYS A 40 18.63 -45.73 36.71
CA LYS A 40 18.60 -44.53 37.56
C LYS A 40 17.35 -43.67 37.33
N ASN A 41 16.65 -43.89 36.23
CA ASN A 41 15.49 -43.11 35.78
C ASN A 41 14.25 -44.01 35.71
N ARG A 42 13.94 -44.70 36.81
CA ARG A 42 12.87 -45.73 36.88
C ARG A 42 11.47 -45.19 36.58
N ASP A 43 11.25 -43.90 36.86
CA ASP A 43 9.96 -43.24 36.58
C ASP A 43 9.81 -42.89 35.10
N ASN A 44 10.92 -42.67 34.37
CA ASN A 44 10.95 -42.25 32.97
C ASN A 44 11.81 -43.19 32.11
N THR A 45 11.66 -44.50 32.30
CA THR A 45 12.51 -45.53 31.68
C THR A 45 12.55 -45.46 30.16
N LEU A 46 11.40 -45.20 29.52
CA LEU A 46 11.31 -45.12 28.05
C LEU A 46 12.10 -43.93 27.49
N GLU A 47 11.94 -42.74 28.08
CA GLU A 47 12.68 -41.55 27.67
C GLU A 47 14.18 -41.69 27.96
N ALA A 48 14.54 -42.23 29.13
CA ALA A 48 15.93 -42.50 29.49
C ALA A 48 16.59 -43.49 28.51
N THR A 49 15.89 -44.55 28.12
CA THR A 49 16.37 -45.53 27.14
C THR A 49 16.62 -44.88 25.78
N ASN A 50 15.70 -44.05 25.30
CA ASN A 50 15.86 -43.32 24.04
C ASN A 50 17.06 -42.36 24.08
N LYS A 51 17.18 -41.56 25.15
CA LYS A 51 18.33 -40.65 25.33
C LYS A 51 19.64 -41.41 25.47
N PHE A 52 19.66 -42.53 26.17
CA PHE A 52 20.83 -43.38 26.31
C PHE A 52 21.30 -43.94 24.96
N LEU A 53 20.37 -44.38 24.12
CA LEU A 53 20.65 -44.85 22.77
C LEU A 53 21.23 -43.72 21.91
N LEU A 54 20.64 -42.52 21.98
CA LEU A 54 21.13 -41.33 21.28
C LEU A 54 22.54 -40.94 21.73
N VAL A 55 22.81 -40.94 23.04
CA VAL A 55 24.13 -40.65 23.62
C VAL A 55 25.17 -41.65 23.15
N SER A 56 24.81 -42.93 23.11
CA SER A 56 25.68 -44.01 22.62
C SER A 56 26.02 -43.83 21.14
N LYS A 57 25.03 -43.43 20.34
CA LYS A 57 25.20 -43.16 18.90
C LYS A 57 26.03 -41.90 18.63
N ALA A 58 25.78 -40.83 19.37
CA ALA A 58 26.58 -39.61 19.31
C ALA A 58 28.05 -39.93 19.61
N TYR A 59 28.31 -40.67 20.69
CA TYR A 59 29.66 -41.13 21.03
C TYR A 59 30.31 -41.96 19.92
N GLN A 60 29.62 -42.97 19.38
CA GLN A 60 30.14 -43.81 18.28
C GLN A 60 30.45 -43.02 17.01
N THR A 61 29.72 -41.93 16.76
CA THR A 61 29.92 -41.08 15.58
C THR A 61 31.11 -40.14 15.79
N LEU A 62 31.23 -39.55 16.98
CA LEU A 62 32.27 -38.55 17.29
C LEU A 62 33.63 -39.17 17.60
N ILE A 63 33.68 -40.45 18.02
CA ILE A 63 34.93 -41.15 18.33
C ILE A 63 35.67 -41.65 17.08
N ASP A 64 34.94 -41.95 16.02
CA ASP A 64 35.48 -42.43 14.75
C ASP A 64 35.78 -41.23 13.85
N PRO A 65 37.04 -40.98 13.45
CA PRO A 65 37.40 -39.81 12.67
C PRO A 65 36.68 -39.74 11.31
N LYS A 66 36.36 -40.88 10.69
CA LYS A 66 35.64 -40.90 9.40
C LYS A 66 34.19 -40.47 9.60
N LYS A 67 33.50 -41.07 10.58
CA LYS A 67 32.11 -40.72 10.89
C LYS A 67 31.96 -39.31 11.43
N LYS A 68 32.93 -38.85 12.24
CA LYS A 68 32.98 -37.46 12.72
C LYS A 68 33.07 -36.49 11.55
N LEU A 69 33.95 -36.75 10.57
CA LEU A 69 34.08 -35.91 9.39
C LEU A 69 32.77 -35.83 8.59
N GLU A 70 32.15 -36.98 8.30
CA GLU A 70 30.87 -37.01 7.58
C GLU A 70 29.78 -36.25 8.35
N TYR A 71 29.66 -36.49 9.65
CA TYR A 71 28.73 -35.77 10.52
C TYR A 71 28.98 -34.26 10.51
N ASP A 72 30.24 -33.84 10.63
CA ASP A 72 30.65 -32.44 10.66
C ASP A 72 30.28 -31.71 9.36
N THR A 73 30.46 -32.35 8.21
CA THR A 73 30.09 -31.76 6.91
C THR A 73 28.58 -31.52 6.83
N LEU A 74 27.77 -32.51 7.21
CA LEU A 74 26.31 -32.39 7.24
C LEU A 74 25.85 -31.36 8.26
N HIS A 75 26.45 -31.37 9.45
CA HIS A 75 26.15 -30.46 10.53
C HIS A 75 26.42 -29.00 10.14
N LYS A 76 27.59 -28.72 9.53
CA LYS A 76 27.92 -27.39 8.99
C LYS A 76 26.95 -26.95 7.89
N ALA A 77 26.60 -27.85 6.97
CA ALA A 77 25.64 -27.57 5.91
C ALA A 77 24.26 -27.20 6.47
N ARG A 78 23.79 -27.93 7.50
CA ARG A 78 22.53 -27.66 8.20
C ARG A 78 22.54 -26.29 8.88
N ILE A 79 23.60 -25.95 9.61
CA ILE A 79 23.75 -24.62 10.24
C ILE A 79 23.75 -23.52 9.18
N ALA A 80 24.48 -23.71 8.08
CA ALA A 80 24.53 -22.75 6.99
C ALA A 80 23.15 -22.57 6.33
N ALA A 81 22.40 -23.65 6.11
CA ALA A 81 21.05 -23.61 5.57
C ALA A 81 20.09 -22.86 6.52
N LYS A 82 20.15 -23.13 7.82
CA LYS A 82 19.35 -22.43 8.84
C LYS A 82 19.62 -20.92 8.82
N LYS A 83 20.91 -20.52 8.84
CA LYS A 83 21.31 -19.10 8.74
C LYS A 83 20.81 -18.42 7.46
N ARG A 84 20.84 -19.12 6.32
CA ARG A 84 20.31 -18.59 5.05
C ARG A 84 18.81 -18.38 5.11
N TYR A 85 18.07 -19.34 5.69
CA TYR A 85 16.63 -19.22 5.87
C TYR A 85 16.27 -18.04 6.77
N GLU A 86 16.95 -17.88 7.90
CA GLU A 86 16.79 -16.73 8.81
C GLU A 86 17.08 -15.39 8.10
N ALA A 87 18.14 -15.33 7.29
CA ALA A 87 18.45 -14.13 6.51
C ALA A 87 17.40 -13.83 5.43
N LEU A 88 16.82 -14.86 4.80
CA LEU A 88 15.72 -14.68 3.85
C LEU A 88 14.44 -14.22 4.53
N ASP A 89 14.15 -14.73 5.73
CA ASP A 89 12.97 -14.36 6.50
C ASP A 89 13.00 -12.88 6.93
N THR A 90 14.14 -12.43 7.44
CA THR A 90 14.34 -11.01 7.78
C THR A 90 14.16 -10.08 6.57
N LYS A 91 14.70 -10.47 5.41
CA LYS A 91 14.53 -9.71 4.16
C LYS A 91 13.06 -9.69 3.69
N ARG A 92 12.37 -10.83 3.77
CA ARG A 92 10.93 -10.93 3.42
C ARG A 92 10.09 -10.05 4.33
N LYS A 93 10.37 -10.05 5.64
CA LYS A 93 9.69 -9.22 6.62
C LYS A 93 9.87 -7.74 6.32
N ALA A 94 11.10 -7.30 6.09
CA ALA A 94 11.39 -5.90 5.74
C ALA A 94 10.67 -5.48 4.44
N MET A 95 10.70 -6.32 3.40
CA MET A 95 10.00 -6.05 2.14
C MET A 95 8.48 -5.94 2.33
N LYS A 96 7.90 -6.82 3.16
CA LYS A 96 6.47 -6.79 3.48
C LYS A 96 6.10 -5.50 4.20
N GLU A 97 6.88 -5.09 5.19
CA GLU A 97 6.65 -3.86 5.95
C GLU A 97 6.71 -2.63 5.04
N GLU A 98 7.72 -2.54 4.16
CA GLU A 98 7.85 -1.46 3.18
C GLU A 98 6.65 -1.39 2.22
N LEU A 99 6.19 -2.55 1.72
CA LEU A 99 5.00 -2.63 0.87
C LEU A 99 3.73 -2.17 1.61
N GLU A 100 3.52 -2.63 2.84
CA GLU A 100 2.36 -2.25 3.64
C GLU A 100 2.35 -0.75 3.97
N GLU A 101 3.51 -0.16 4.26
CA GLU A 101 3.66 1.28 4.47
C GLU A 101 3.34 2.05 3.19
N GLY A 102 3.89 1.62 2.05
CA GLY A 102 3.59 2.20 0.74
C GLY A 102 2.08 2.16 0.42
N GLU A 103 1.42 1.03 0.68
CA GLU A 103 -0.02 0.88 0.50
C GLU A 103 -0.83 1.78 1.45
N LYS A 104 -0.41 1.91 2.72
CA LYS A 104 -1.05 2.81 3.69
C LYS A 104 -0.94 4.26 3.24
N ILE A 105 0.24 4.70 2.81
CA ILE A 105 0.46 6.06 2.30
C ILE A 105 -0.42 6.32 1.08
N ALA A 106 -0.42 5.42 0.10
CA ALA A 106 -1.24 5.55 -1.10
C ALA A 106 -2.74 5.57 -0.79
N LYS A 107 -3.19 4.74 0.16
CA LYS A 107 -4.59 4.70 0.61
C LYS A 107 -4.99 5.97 1.36
N GLN A 108 -4.10 6.52 2.20
CA GLN A 108 -4.32 7.80 2.87
C GLN A 108 -4.39 8.95 1.86
N ALA A 109 -3.47 9.01 0.89
CA ALA A 109 -3.49 10.03 -0.16
C ALA A 109 -4.75 9.94 -1.04
N LYS A 110 -5.19 8.73 -1.39
CA LYS A 110 -6.49 8.54 -2.09
C LYS A 110 -7.66 8.98 -1.22
N LYS A 111 -7.63 8.68 0.09
CA LYS A 111 -8.68 9.08 1.02
C LYS A 111 -8.76 10.60 1.17
N THR A 112 -7.64 11.31 1.30
CA THR A 112 -7.61 12.78 1.41
C THR A 112 -8.05 13.47 0.13
N VAL A 113 -7.78 12.90 -1.04
CA VAL A 113 -8.32 13.41 -2.32
C VAL A 113 -9.80 13.05 -2.49
N SER A 114 -10.25 11.92 -1.91
CA SER A 114 -11.63 11.46 -2.00
C SER A 114 -12.57 12.04 -0.93
N THR A 115 -12.06 12.69 0.12
CA THR A 115 -12.92 13.30 1.15
C THR A 115 -13.75 14.42 0.53
N GLU A 116 -15.04 14.42 0.84
CA GLU A 116 -15.99 15.38 0.28
C GLU A 116 -15.58 16.82 0.58
N GLU A 117 -15.01 17.11 1.75
CA GLU A 117 -14.50 18.45 2.07
C GLU A 117 -13.38 18.91 1.13
N SER A 118 -12.46 18.02 0.74
CA SER A 118 -11.38 18.37 -0.20
C SER A 118 -11.90 18.50 -1.63
N LYS A 119 -12.92 17.72 -2.02
CA LYS A 119 -13.62 17.91 -3.29
C LYS A 119 -14.39 19.23 -3.32
N GLN A 120 -15.12 19.54 -2.26
CA GLN A 120 -15.90 20.79 -2.14
C GLN A 120 -14.97 22.00 -2.15
N ALA A 121 -13.90 21.98 -1.36
CA ALA A 121 -12.89 23.05 -1.37
C ALA A 121 -12.24 23.20 -2.76
N LYS A 122 -12.01 22.10 -3.49
CA LYS A 122 -11.50 22.16 -4.88
C LYS A 122 -12.52 22.77 -5.84
N ILE A 123 -13.80 22.41 -5.72
CA ILE A 123 -14.89 22.98 -6.52
C ILE A 123 -15.05 24.47 -6.24
N GLU A 124 -15.01 24.88 -4.97
CA GLU A 124 -15.14 26.27 -4.53
C GLU A 124 -14.00 27.13 -5.07
N ARG A 125 -12.76 26.64 -4.96
CA ARG A 125 -11.58 27.32 -5.51
C ARG A 125 -11.67 27.54 -7.02
N LEU A 126 -12.19 26.56 -7.77
CA LEU A 126 -12.43 26.69 -9.20
C LEU A 126 -13.57 27.69 -9.51
N ARG A 127 -14.62 27.72 -8.69
CA ARG A 127 -15.71 28.70 -8.81
C ARG A 127 -15.22 30.13 -8.58
N GLU A 128 -14.40 30.36 -7.55
CA GLU A 128 -13.80 31.67 -7.31
C GLU A 128 -12.86 32.10 -8.44
N GLU A 129 -12.05 31.18 -8.95
CA GLU A 129 -11.15 31.45 -10.06
C GLU A 129 -11.92 31.86 -11.33
N THR A 130 -13.01 31.17 -11.65
CA THR A 130 -13.87 31.54 -12.79
C THR A 130 -14.60 32.87 -12.60
N LEU A 131 -15.04 33.17 -11.36
CA LEU A 131 -15.66 34.45 -11.00
C LEU A 131 -14.67 35.61 -11.15
N ASN A 132 -13.44 35.45 -10.66
CA ASN A 132 -12.40 36.48 -10.76
C ASN A 132 -12.04 36.76 -12.22
N ARG A 133 -11.92 35.73 -13.06
CA ARG A 133 -11.69 35.91 -14.51
C ARG A 133 -12.81 36.71 -15.20
N ARG A 134 -14.07 36.52 -14.79
CA ARG A 134 -15.20 37.33 -15.29
C ARG A 134 -15.09 38.77 -14.83
N ARG A 135 -14.85 39.00 -13.53
CA ARG A 135 -14.69 40.35 -12.97
C ARG A 135 -13.57 41.11 -13.66
N GLU A 136 -12.39 40.50 -13.81
CA GLU A 136 -11.26 41.11 -14.53
C GLU A 136 -11.60 41.46 -15.99
N ARG A 137 -12.34 40.59 -16.68
CA ARG A 137 -12.80 40.85 -18.05
C ARG A 137 -13.76 42.03 -18.10
N ASP A 138 -14.73 42.08 -17.20
CA ASP A 138 -15.73 43.15 -17.13
C ASP A 138 -15.10 44.49 -16.75
N GLU A 139 -14.13 44.47 -15.83
CA GLU A 139 -13.32 45.62 -15.45
C GLU A 139 -12.50 46.15 -16.63
N ARG A 140 -11.83 45.25 -17.38
CA ARG A 140 -11.13 45.60 -18.63
C ARG A 140 -12.07 46.22 -19.65
N LEU A 141 -13.26 45.65 -19.84
CA LEU A 141 -14.26 46.18 -20.78
C LEU A 141 -14.74 47.58 -20.36
N ARG A 142 -14.99 47.80 -19.07
CA ARG A 142 -15.35 49.12 -18.53
C ARG A 142 -14.22 50.14 -18.75
N GLN A 143 -12.98 49.78 -18.45
CA GLN A 143 -11.84 50.66 -18.68
C GLN A 143 -11.66 50.99 -20.16
N ALA A 144 -11.80 49.99 -21.05
CA ALA A 144 -11.75 50.21 -22.49
C ALA A 144 -12.89 51.12 -22.98
N ALA A 145 -14.11 50.98 -22.44
CA ALA A 145 -15.23 51.84 -22.77
C ALA A 145 -15.01 53.30 -22.31
N ILE A 146 -14.48 53.50 -21.09
CA ILE A 146 -14.11 54.82 -20.57
C ILE A 146 -12.98 55.44 -21.40
N ALA A 147 -11.97 54.66 -21.79
CA ALA A 147 -10.90 55.13 -22.66
C ALA A 147 -11.44 55.52 -24.05
N LYS A 148 -12.36 54.71 -24.62
CA LYS A 148 -13.01 54.98 -25.90
C LYS A 148 -13.90 56.23 -25.85
N SER A 149 -14.63 56.46 -24.75
CA SER A 149 -15.44 57.68 -24.60
C SER A 149 -14.56 58.93 -24.48
N LYS A 150 -13.44 58.86 -23.73
CA LYS A 150 -12.42 59.93 -23.65
C LYS A 150 -11.75 60.22 -25.01
N LEU A 151 -11.50 59.18 -25.82
CA LEU A 151 -11.03 59.35 -27.21
C LEU A 151 -12.09 60.02 -28.09
N SER A 152 -13.37 59.64 -27.98
CA SER A 152 -14.44 60.25 -28.77
C SER A 152 -14.69 61.73 -28.43
N SER A 153 -14.51 62.13 -27.17
CA SER A 153 -14.60 63.55 -26.76
C SER A 153 -13.40 64.39 -27.21
N SER A 154 -12.29 63.77 -27.63
CA SER A 154 -11.12 64.47 -28.19
C SER A 154 -11.08 64.46 -29.73
N THR A 155 -12.00 63.76 -30.39
CA THR A 155 -12.06 63.68 -31.88
C THR A 155 -13.29 64.41 -32.47
N ALA A 156 -14.05 65.14 -31.66
CA ALA A 156 -15.17 65.97 -32.15
C ALA A 156 -14.67 67.36 -32.58
N ASN A 157 -14.00 67.41 -33.74
CA ASN A 157 -13.90 68.60 -34.60
C ASN A 157 -13.33 68.20 -35.96
N ASN A 158 -14.17 67.63 -36.84
CA ASN A 158 -14.26 68.02 -38.26
C ASN A 158 -15.35 67.22 -38.99
N SER A 159 -16.05 67.93 -39.86
CA SER A 159 -17.38 67.66 -40.38
C SER A 159 -17.44 66.79 -41.64
N SER A 160 -18.64 66.23 -41.86
CA SER A 160 -19.34 66.03 -43.15
C SER A 160 -19.12 64.74 -43.95
N SER A 161 -20.19 63.95 -44.07
CA SER A 161 -20.94 63.70 -45.31
C SER A 161 -21.60 62.30 -45.35
N SER A 162 -22.70 62.24 -46.09
CA SER A 162 -23.78 61.27 -46.15
C SER A 162 -23.44 59.85 -46.61
N ASN A 163 -24.08 58.85 -45.97
CA ASN A 163 -24.91 57.81 -46.62
C ASN A 163 -25.54 56.89 -45.55
N LEU A 164 -26.87 56.84 -45.49
CA LEU A 164 -27.65 55.95 -44.61
C LEU A 164 -28.11 54.70 -45.38
N PRO A 165 -27.78 53.48 -44.92
CA PRO A 165 -28.48 52.25 -45.27
C PRO A 165 -29.27 51.68 -44.05
N PRO A 166 -30.06 50.60 -44.23
CA PRO A 166 -31.41 50.51 -43.68
C PRO A 166 -31.51 50.20 -42.18
N ILE A 167 -32.65 50.61 -41.64
CA ILE A 167 -33.11 50.48 -40.26
C ILE A 167 -33.01 49.02 -39.79
N TYR A 168 -32.03 48.72 -38.92
CA TYR A 168 -32.06 47.50 -38.11
C TYR A 168 -32.86 47.77 -36.82
N ARG A 169 -34.11 47.33 -36.86
CA ARG A 169 -35.04 47.30 -35.73
C ARG A 169 -34.43 46.43 -34.61
N LYS A 170 -34.44 46.96 -33.38
CA LYS A 170 -34.00 46.30 -32.14
C LYS A 170 -34.29 44.79 -32.13
N SER A 171 -33.25 43.97 -31.99
CA SER A 171 -33.39 42.61 -31.45
C SER A 171 -32.63 42.54 -30.12
N ASN A 172 -33.37 42.74 -29.03
CA ASN A 172 -33.06 42.10 -27.75
C ASN A 172 -33.01 40.59 -28.01
N PHE A 173 -31.83 40.01 -28.29
CA PHE A 173 -31.60 38.57 -28.46
C PHE A 173 -30.07 38.40 -28.51
N ASN A 174 -29.36 37.61 -27.69
CA ASN A 174 -29.85 36.61 -26.75
C ASN A 174 -28.69 36.13 -25.83
N PHE A 175 -28.49 36.77 -24.68
CA PHE A 175 -27.65 36.18 -23.60
C PHE A 175 -28.41 35.05 -22.87
N ASN A 176 -29.63 34.74 -23.29
CA ASN A 176 -30.52 33.81 -22.62
C ASN A 176 -30.78 32.55 -23.46
N VAL A 177 -29.98 32.22 -24.49
CA VAL A 177 -30.22 30.96 -25.24
C VAL A 177 -29.83 29.77 -24.39
N TYR A 178 -28.65 29.78 -23.77
CA TYR A 178 -28.22 28.67 -22.92
C TYR A 178 -29.04 28.59 -21.63
N GLU A 179 -29.40 29.73 -21.05
CA GLU A 179 -30.16 29.77 -19.80
C GLU A 179 -31.65 29.41 -20.02
N THR A 180 -32.31 29.90 -21.09
CA THR A 180 -33.65 29.40 -21.46
C THR A 180 -33.63 27.95 -21.97
N MET A 181 -32.58 27.50 -22.64
CA MET A 181 -32.49 26.10 -23.12
C MET A 181 -32.33 25.13 -21.93
N VAL A 182 -31.56 25.49 -20.90
CA VAL A 182 -31.44 24.69 -19.67
C VAL A 182 -32.74 24.72 -18.87
N LEU A 183 -33.39 25.88 -18.71
CA LEU A 183 -34.68 26.00 -18.02
C LEU A 183 -35.81 25.24 -18.73
N ASN A 184 -35.90 25.32 -20.06
CA ASN A 184 -36.90 24.59 -20.83
C ASN A 184 -36.69 23.08 -20.74
N LYS A 185 -35.42 22.61 -20.75
CA LYS A 185 -35.12 21.19 -20.62
C LYS A 185 -35.42 20.66 -19.21
N MET A 186 -35.25 21.47 -18.16
CA MET A 186 -35.64 21.09 -16.79
C MET A 186 -37.17 21.03 -16.61
N LEU A 187 -37.91 21.96 -17.23
CA LEU A 187 -39.38 21.95 -17.23
C LEU A 187 -39.95 20.74 -17.98
N GLU A 188 -39.29 20.29 -19.05
CA GLU A 188 -39.70 19.12 -19.84
C GLU A 188 -39.47 17.81 -19.08
N VAL A 189 -38.35 17.69 -18.34
CA VAL A 189 -38.09 16.55 -17.45
C VAL A 189 -39.10 16.47 -16.30
N GLY A 190 -39.44 17.60 -15.67
CA GLY A 190 -40.43 17.62 -14.59
C GLY A 190 -41.84 17.18 -15.02
N LYS A 191 -42.25 17.48 -16.27
CA LYS A 191 -43.54 17.03 -16.83
C LYS A 191 -43.55 15.53 -17.11
N LEU A 192 -42.45 14.99 -17.63
CA LEU A 192 -42.31 13.54 -17.87
C LEU A 192 -42.33 12.75 -16.55
N GLU A 193 -41.70 13.27 -15.50
CA GLU A 193 -41.73 12.65 -14.17
C GLU A 193 -43.12 12.63 -13.54
N GLN A 194 -43.94 13.67 -13.76
CA GLN A 194 -45.33 13.68 -13.31
C GLN A 194 -46.19 12.69 -14.10
N GLU A 195 -45.99 12.60 -15.42
CA GLU A 195 -46.74 11.68 -16.28
C GLU A 195 -46.40 10.20 -15.99
N ILE A 196 -45.13 9.90 -15.68
CA ILE A 196 -44.71 8.57 -15.23
C ILE A 196 -45.39 8.23 -13.88
N ARG A 197 -45.38 9.17 -12.94
CA ARG A 197 -45.99 8.98 -11.61
C ARG A 197 -47.50 8.78 -11.67
N GLU A 198 -48.20 9.45 -12.59
CA GLU A 198 -49.63 9.24 -12.85
C GLU A 198 -49.92 7.93 -13.59
N ARG A 199 -49.03 7.46 -14.48
CA ARG A 199 -49.17 6.15 -15.13
C ARG A 199 -48.93 5.00 -14.16
N GLU A 200 -48.06 5.19 -13.18
CA GLU A 200 -47.82 4.22 -12.11
C GLU A 200 -48.98 4.17 -11.12
N SER A 201 -49.62 5.29 -10.79
CA SER A 201 -50.80 5.31 -9.91
C SER A 201 -52.08 4.74 -10.54
N ARG A 202 -52.23 4.80 -11.88
CA ARG A 202 -53.36 4.20 -12.62
C ARG A 202 -53.21 2.69 -12.86
N LYS A 203 -52.04 2.10 -12.58
CA LYS A 203 -51.76 0.66 -12.70
C LYS A 203 -51.87 -0.09 -11.36
N SER A 204 -52.10 0.63 -10.25
CA SER A 204 -52.50 0.08 -8.95
C SER A 204 -54.01 0.16 -8.77
#